data_AF-A0A4U7DGN8-F1
#
_entry.id   AF-A0A4U7DGN8-F1
#
_cell.length_a   1.000
_cell.length_b   1.000
_cell.length_c   1.000
_cell.angle_alpha   90.00
_cell.angle_beta   90.00
_cell.angle_gamma   90.00
#
_symmetry.space_group_name_H-M   'P 1'
#
loop_
_entity.id
_entity.type
_entity.pdbx_description
1 polymer ?
#
loop_
_entity_poly.entity_id
_entity_poly.type
_entity_poly.pdbx_seq_one_letter_code
_entity_poly.pdbx_strand_id
1 'polypeptide(L)'
;MTEATSATPAPDALAGVLADAPFVRLVATDDGDALAAAGLLARALRATGTPFQARVAADPVPDDPDDGVAVTVGVDRGPHAIPGTGRPASTAAFAVARALGGDPDPVVALAGVVAAGSI
;
A
#
# COMPACT_ATOMS: atom_id res chain seq x y z
N MET A 1 30.85 -0.36 -8.51
CA MET A 1 29.96 0.04 -7.42
C MET A 1 28.55 -0.23 -7.91
N THR A 2 27.97 -1.35 -7.50
CA THR A 2 26.65 -1.79 -7.96
C THR A 2 25.60 -0.99 -7.19
N GLU A 3 24.92 -0.08 -7.88
CA GLU A 3 23.78 0.63 -7.35
C GLU A 3 22.63 -0.38 -7.23
N ALA A 4 22.30 -0.78 -6.00
CA ALA A 4 21.10 -1.54 -5.74
C ALA A 4 19.92 -0.61 -5.92
N THR A 5 19.34 -0.58 -7.13
CA THR A 5 18.02 0.01 -7.33
C THR A 5 17.06 -0.83 -6.50
N SER A 6 16.57 -0.26 -5.40
CA SER A 6 15.45 -0.81 -4.63
C SER A 6 14.24 -0.76 -5.56
N ALA A 7 14.07 -1.81 -6.35
CA ALA A 7 12.92 -1.96 -7.21
C ALA A 7 11.69 -2.02 -6.31
N THR A 8 10.89 -0.96 -6.31
CA THR A 8 9.53 -1.01 -5.78
C THR A 8 8.89 -2.28 -6.33
N PRO A 9 8.40 -3.21 -5.49
CA PRO A 9 7.85 -4.46 -5.98
C PRO A 9 6.77 -4.14 -7.02
N ALA A 10 6.83 -4.84 -8.16
CA ALA A 10 5.83 -4.70 -9.21
C ALA A 10 4.44 -4.88 -8.56
N PRO A 11 3.43 -4.07 -8.92
CA PRO A 11 2.11 -4.14 -8.30
C PRO A 11 1.52 -5.56 -8.23
N ASP A 12 1.80 -6.39 -9.24
CA ASP A 12 1.36 -7.78 -9.32
C ASP A 12 2.03 -8.68 -8.28
N ALA A 13 3.30 -8.42 -7.94
CA ALA A 13 4.02 -9.17 -6.91
C ALA A 13 3.44 -8.89 -5.52
N LEU A 14 3.15 -7.62 -5.20
CA LEU A 14 2.50 -7.27 -3.95
C LEU A 14 1.06 -7.81 -3.89
N ALA A 15 0.32 -7.76 -4.99
CA ALA A 15 -1.02 -8.34 -5.07
C ALA A 15 -1.02 -9.85 -4.81
N GLY A 16 -0.05 -10.59 -5.38
CA GLY A 16 0.11 -12.03 -5.11
C GLY A 16 0.34 -12.33 -3.62
N VAL A 17 1.25 -11.59 -2.98
CA VAL A 17 1.50 -11.73 -1.54
C VAL A 17 0.25 -11.45 -0.71
N LEU A 18 -0.52 -10.41 -1.08
CA LEU A 18 -1.75 -10.04 -0.37
C LEU A 18 -2.89 -11.05 -0.57
N ALA A 19 -2.95 -11.70 -1.73
CA ALA A 19 -3.95 -12.73 -2.02
C ALA A 19 -3.77 -13.97 -1.15
N ASP A 20 -2.52 -14.36 -0.91
CA ASP A 20 -2.16 -15.55 -0.11
C ASP A 20 -2.06 -15.25 1.40
N ALA A 21 -2.18 -13.98 1.81
CA ALA A 21 -1.98 -13.58 3.19
C ALA A 21 -3.15 -14.04 4.09
N PRO A 22 -2.87 -14.69 5.25
CA PRO A 22 -3.92 -15.02 6.22
C PRO A 22 -4.45 -13.79 6.96
N PHE A 23 -3.63 -12.74 7.06
CA PHE A 23 -3.95 -11.46 7.69
C PHE A 23 -3.00 -10.37 7.17
N VAL A 24 -3.51 -9.15 6.96
CA VAL A 24 -2.71 -8.01 6.49
C VAL A 24 -2.70 -6.86 7.48
N ARG A 25 -1.50 -6.33 7.81
CA ARG A 25 -1.31 -5.14 8.64
C ARG A 25 -0.85 -3.99 7.76
N LEU A 26 -1.71 -3.00 7.57
CA LEU A 26 -1.40 -1.76 6.85
C LEU A 26 -0.99 -0.68 7.85
N VAL A 27 0.19 -0.09 7.65
CA VAL A 27 0.66 1.06 8.43
C VAL A 27 0.97 2.21 7.48
N ALA A 28 0.10 3.21 7.45
CA ALA A 28 0.26 4.41 6.63
C ALA A 28 0.97 5.53 7.39
N THR A 29 1.74 6.37 6.67
CA THR A 29 2.16 7.69 7.15
C THR A 29 0.94 8.57 7.41
N ASP A 30 1.12 9.67 8.16
CA ASP A 30 0.06 10.59 8.58
C ASP A 30 -0.32 11.65 7.51
N ASP A 31 -0.02 11.37 6.24
CA ASP A 31 -0.39 12.21 5.10
C ASP A 31 -1.63 11.67 4.34
N GLY A 32 -2.26 12.56 3.57
CA GLY A 32 -3.51 12.26 2.88
C GLY A 32 -3.34 11.29 1.70
N ASP A 33 -2.16 11.22 1.09
CA ASP A 33 -1.89 10.30 -0.02
C ASP A 33 -1.76 8.86 0.50
N ALA A 34 -0.98 8.66 1.55
CA ALA A 34 -0.85 7.37 2.23
C ALA A 34 -2.17 6.90 2.83
N LEU A 35 -2.98 7.82 3.37
CA LEU A 35 -4.32 7.48 3.86
C LEU A 35 -5.25 7.02 2.73
N ALA A 36 -5.24 7.71 1.58
CA ALA A 36 -6.02 7.32 0.41
C ALA A 36 -5.57 5.95 -0.13
N ALA A 37 -4.25 5.75 -0.22
CA ALA A 37 -3.63 4.49 -0.63
C ALA A 37 -4.03 3.32 0.31
N ALA A 38 -3.97 3.50 1.62
CA ALA A 38 -4.41 2.50 2.59
C ALA A 38 -5.90 2.18 2.45
N GLY A 39 -6.73 3.19 2.18
CA GLY A 39 -8.17 3.01 1.91
C GLY A 39 -8.45 2.18 0.66
N LEU A 40 -7.67 2.35 -0.41
CA LEU A 40 -7.78 1.54 -1.63
C LEU A 40 -7.44 0.07 -1.37
N LEU A 41 -6.32 -0.18 -0.67
CA LEU A 41 -5.90 -1.55 -0.30
C LEU A 41 -6.92 -2.21 0.63
N ALA A 42 -7.38 -1.51 1.65
CA ALA A 42 -8.39 -2.00 2.60
C ALA A 42 -9.69 -2.42 1.90
N ARG A 43 -10.13 -1.65 0.89
CA ARG A 43 -11.32 -2.01 0.08
C ARG A 43 -11.07 -3.24 -0.77
N ALA A 44 -9.89 -3.36 -1.38
CA ALA A 44 -9.53 -4.53 -2.19
C ALA A 44 -9.45 -5.80 -1.32
N LEU A 45 -8.77 -5.74 -0.18
CA LEU A 45 -8.69 -6.84 0.79
C LEU A 45 -10.07 -7.27 1.30
N ARG A 46 -10.95 -6.29 1.57
CA ARG A 46 -12.34 -6.58 1.94
C ARG A 46 -13.10 -7.30 0.82
N ALA A 47 -12.88 -6.94 -0.44
CA ALA A 47 -13.53 -7.57 -1.59
C ALA A 47 -13.05 -9.01 -1.82
N THR A 48 -11.78 -9.30 -1.53
CA THR A 48 -11.21 -10.65 -1.62
C THR A 48 -11.44 -11.50 -0.37
N GLY A 49 -12.00 -10.94 0.69
CA GLY A 49 -12.24 -11.64 1.94
C GLY A 49 -10.99 -11.79 2.83
N THR A 50 -9.90 -11.08 2.52
CA THR A 50 -8.66 -11.09 3.29
C THR A 50 -8.81 -10.23 4.55
N PRO A 51 -8.67 -10.80 5.77
CA PRO A 51 -8.72 -10.04 7.01
C PRO A 51 -7.57 -9.03 7.10
N PHE A 52 -7.84 -7.83 7.63
CA PHE A 52 -6.82 -6.81 7.75
C PHE A 52 -7.01 -5.87 8.95
N GLN A 53 -5.92 -5.23 9.35
CA GLN A 53 -5.87 -4.08 10.25
C GLN A 53 -5.22 -2.91 9.52
N ALA A 54 -5.79 -1.71 9.66
CA ALA A 54 -5.17 -0.48 9.19
C ALA A 54 -4.91 0.46 10.36
N ARG A 55 -3.72 1.07 10.38
CA ARG A 55 -3.36 2.14 11.32
C ARG A 55 -2.59 3.25 10.62
N VAL A 56 -2.58 4.42 11.24
CA VAL A 56 -1.80 5.58 10.81
C VAL A 56 -0.73 5.85 11.87
N ALA A 57 0.49 6.14 11.44
CA ALA A 57 1.61 6.50 12.31
C ALA A 57 2.50 7.52 11.60
N ALA A 58 2.98 8.54 12.32
CA ALA A 58 3.87 9.55 11.74
C ALA A 58 5.21 8.96 11.27
N ASP A 59 5.72 7.95 11.97
CA ASP A 59 6.85 7.12 11.51
C ASP A 59 6.43 5.65 11.46
N PRO A 60 5.92 5.17 10.31
CA PRO A 60 5.50 3.79 10.15
C PRO A 60 6.68 2.84 10.32
N VAL A 61 6.61 1.99 11.33
CA VAL A 61 7.47 0.80 11.47
C VAL A 61 6.62 -0.41 11.12
N PRO A 62 7.06 -1.27 10.19
CA PRO A 62 6.37 -2.54 9.93
C PRO A 62 6.42 -3.37 11.21
N ASP A 63 5.28 -3.90 11.62
CA ASP A 63 5.27 -4.90 12.69
C ASP A 63 6.02 -6.14 12.19
N ASP A 64 6.74 -6.83 13.08
CA ASP A 64 7.30 -8.16 12.80
C ASP A 64 6.15 -9.18 12.94
N PRO A 65 5.56 -9.68 11.85
CA PRO A 65 4.41 -10.53 11.96
C PRO A 65 4.87 -11.96 12.26
N ASP A 66 4.62 -12.44 13.49
CA ASP A 66 4.73 -13.88 13.79
C ASP A 66 3.83 -14.70 12.83
N ASP A 67 2.65 -14.15 12.48
CA ASP A 67 1.74 -14.63 11.43
C ASP A 67 1.13 -13.43 10.66
N GLY A 68 1.23 -13.45 9.33
CA GLY A 68 0.60 -12.45 8.43
C GLY A 68 1.58 -11.60 7.61
N VAL A 69 1.06 -10.59 6.93
CA VAL A 69 1.83 -9.69 6.04
C VAL A 69 1.74 -8.26 6.55
N ALA A 70 2.88 -7.61 6.79
CA ALA A 70 2.97 -6.19 7.12
C ALA A 70 3.30 -5.37 5.88
N VAL A 71 2.55 -4.29 5.64
CA VAL A 71 2.75 -3.37 4.52
C VAL A 71 2.83 -1.94 5.03
N THR A 72 3.92 -1.24 4.73
CA THR A 72 4.00 0.20 4.96
C THR A 72 3.50 0.98 3.75
N VAL A 73 2.83 2.10 3.99
CA VAL A 73 2.26 2.95 2.93
C VAL A 73 2.73 4.38 3.15
N GLY A 74 3.23 5.01 2.08
CA GLY A 74 3.81 6.36 2.09
C GLY A 74 5.32 6.36 2.38
N VAL A 75 5.87 5.28 2.92
CA VAL A 75 7.30 5.12 3.21
C VAL A 75 7.84 3.79 2.67
N ASP A 76 9.07 3.83 2.15
CA ASP A 76 9.81 2.64 1.69
C ASP A 76 10.49 1.94 2.88
N ARG A 77 9.73 1.13 3.64
CA ARG A 77 10.26 0.45 4.83
C ARG A 77 9.73 -0.97 4.99
N GLY A 78 10.64 -1.92 5.13
CA GLY A 78 10.31 -3.34 5.33
C GLY A 78 10.18 -4.11 4.01
N PRO A 79 9.78 -5.39 4.07
CA PRO A 79 9.75 -6.27 2.91
C PRO A 79 8.64 -5.95 1.91
N HIS A 80 7.56 -5.32 2.37
CA HIS A 80 6.43 -4.91 1.55
C HIS A 80 6.11 -3.44 1.84
N ALA A 81 6.32 -2.59 0.84
CA ALA A 81 6.10 -1.16 0.96
C ALA A 81 5.45 -0.60 -0.30
N ILE A 82 4.59 0.40 -0.11
CA ILE A 82 4.13 1.30 -1.16
C ILE A 82 4.74 2.67 -0.86
N PRO A 83 5.88 3.02 -1.48
CA PRO A 83 6.50 4.32 -1.28
C PRO A 83 5.61 5.44 -1.84
N GLY A 84 5.60 6.59 -1.16
CA GLY A 84 5.03 7.84 -1.66
C GLY A 84 6.06 8.76 -2.34
N THR A 85 7.31 8.31 -2.46
CA THR A 85 8.40 9.07 -3.08
C THR A 85 8.48 8.78 -4.59
N GLY A 86 8.63 9.83 -5.39
CA GLY A 86 8.70 9.75 -6.87
C GLY A 86 7.35 9.60 -7.57
N ARG A 87 6.38 8.90 -6.97
CA ARG A 87 4.97 8.88 -7.39
C ARG A 87 4.05 8.84 -6.17
N PRO A 88 2.83 9.40 -6.24
CA PRO A 88 1.85 9.28 -5.17
C PRO A 88 1.55 7.80 -4.87
N ALA A 89 1.57 7.44 -3.60
CA ALA A 89 1.30 6.10 -3.09
C ALA A 89 -0.09 5.61 -3.53
N SER A 90 -1.07 6.52 -3.64
CA SER A 90 -2.42 6.18 -4.08
C SER A 90 -2.47 5.58 -5.48
N THR A 91 -1.57 6.00 -6.37
CA THR A 91 -1.50 5.49 -7.75
C THR A 91 -0.95 4.06 -7.79
N ALA A 92 0.02 3.75 -6.94
CA ALA A 92 0.57 2.40 -6.81
C ALA A 92 -0.44 1.48 -6.11
N ALA A 93 -1.08 1.94 -5.04
CA ALA A 93 -2.15 1.22 -4.36
C ALA A 93 -3.34 0.92 -5.28
N PHE A 94 -3.71 1.84 -6.18
CA PHE A 94 -4.74 1.58 -7.19
C PHE A 94 -4.36 0.42 -8.12
N ALA A 95 -3.11 0.39 -8.61
CA ALA A 95 -2.62 -0.68 -9.46
C ALA A 95 -2.59 -2.03 -8.72
N VAL A 96 -2.15 -2.05 -7.46
CA VAL A 96 -2.17 -3.26 -6.61
C VAL A 96 -3.60 -3.74 -6.37
N ALA A 97 -4.53 -2.84 -6.05
CA ALA A 97 -5.94 -3.18 -5.83
C ALA A 97 -6.60 -3.77 -7.10
N ARG A 98 -6.25 -3.26 -8.29
CA ARG A 98 -6.67 -3.84 -9.57
C ARG A 98 -6.08 -5.23 -9.80
N ALA A 99 -4.78 -5.39 -9.54
CA ALA A 99 -4.09 -6.67 -9.70
C ALA A 99 -4.61 -7.75 -8.73
N LEU A 100 -5.09 -7.35 -7.55
CA LEU A 100 -5.77 -8.23 -6.58
C LEU A 100 -7.18 -8.67 -7.04
N GLY A 101 -7.67 -8.15 -8.18
CA GLY A 101 -9.00 -8.45 -8.71
C GLY A 101 -10.10 -7.52 -8.21
N GLY A 102 -9.75 -6.43 -7.51
CA GLY A 102 -10.69 -5.40 -7.09
C GLY A 102 -11.06 -4.42 -8.21
N ASP A 103 -12.15 -3.69 -8.01
CA ASP A 103 -12.52 -2.52 -8.80
C ASP A 103 -12.41 -1.25 -7.95
N PRO A 104 -11.18 -0.76 -7.70
CA PRO A 104 -10.97 0.43 -6.88
C PRO A 104 -11.58 1.67 -7.53
N ASP A 105 -12.18 2.53 -6.70
CA ASP A 105 -12.73 3.82 -7.11
C ASP A 105 -11.58 4.76 -7.55
N PRO A 106 -11.51 5.16 -8.83
CA PRO A 106 -10.45 6.03 -9.33
C PRO A 106 -10.47 7.42 -8.68
N VAL A 107 -11.61 7.89 -8.15
CA VAL A 107 -11.71 9.18 -7.47
C VAL A 107 -10.92 9.19 -6.16
N VAL A 108 -10.89 8.05 -5.44
CA VAL A 108 -10.10 7.93 -4.21
C VAL A 108 -8.59 7.98 -4.52
N ALA A 109 -8.17 7.36 -5.62
CA ALA A 109 -6.78 7.45 -6.07
C ALA A 109 -6.40 8.91 -6.42
N LEU A 110 -7.27 9.61 -7.17
CA LEU A 110 -7.08 11.01 -7.51
C LEU A 110 -7.03 11.91 -6.26
N ALA A 111 -7.87 11.66 -5.25
CA ALA A 111 -7.83 12.40 -4.00
C ALA A 111 -6.46 12.29 -3.29
N GLY A 112 -5.84 11.10 -3.33
CA GLY A 112 -4.47 10.91 -2.83
C GLY A 112 -3.42 11.69 -3.62
N VAL A 113 -3.54 11.73 -4.96
CA VAL A 113 -2.65 12.53 -5.83
C VAL A 113 -2.75 14.02 -5.49
N VAL A 114 -3.97 14.53 -5.25
CA VAL A 114 -4.20 15.92 -4.82
C VAL A 114 -3.57 16.16 -3.45
N ALA A 115 -3.76 15.24 -2.50
CA ALA A 115 -3.19 15.34 -1.16
C ALA A 115 -1.65 15.32 -1.17
N ALA A 116 -1.04 14.64 -2.14
CA ALA A 116 0.41 14.66 -2.39
C ALA A 116 0.91 15.96 -3.04
N GLY A 117 0.02 16.91 -3.40
CA GLY A 117 0.41 18.16 -4.08
C GLY A 117 0.97 17.95 -5.49
N SER A 118 0.59 16.84 -6.15
CA SER A 118 1.15 16.42 -7.43
C SER A 118 0.36 16.87 -8.67
N ILE A 119 -0.65 17.73 -8.48
CA ILE A 119 -1.44 18.38 -9.54
C ILE A 119 -1.74 19.84 -9.21
#